data_AF-A0A849R806-F1
#
_entry.id   AF-A0A849R806-F1
#
_cell.length_a   1.000
_cell.length_b   1.000
_cell.length_c   1.000
_cell.angle_alpha   90.00
_cell.angle_beta   90.00
_cell.angle_gamma   90.00
#
_symmetry.space_group_name_H-M   'P 1'
#
loop_
_entity.id
_entity.type
_entity.pdbx_description
1 polymer ?
#
loop_
_entity_poly.entity_id
_entity_poly.type
_entity_poly.pdbx_seq_one_letter_code
_entity_poly.pdbx_strand_id
1 'polypeptide(L)'
;AAATSVLTSDGKKLLLNGKVTINRAKGEGVRQLIINTSNLIVSPETSYAETKAWAELISPPNITAGTGMKVTFKEPIHLELLSKVKGKYETK
;
A
#
# COMPACT_ATOMS: atom_id res chain seq x y z
N ALA A 1 -14.34 -14.59 0.05
CA ALA A 1 -13.11 -15.16 -0.55
C ALA A 1 -12.09 -15.38 0.56
N ALA A 2 -11.47 -16.55 0.63
CA ALA A 2 -10.37 -16.80 1.56
C ALA A 2 -9.15 -15.94 1.17
N ALA A 3 -8.42 -15.42 2.16
CA ALA A 3 -7.15 -14.77 1.89
C ALA A 3 -6.11 -15.82 1.55
N THR A 4 -5.39 -15.65 0.44
CA THR A 4 -4.35 -16.57 -0.02
C THR A 4 -3.11 -15.80 -0.44
N SER A 5 -1.94 -16.37 -0.18
CA SER A 5 -0.66 -15.81 -0.59
C SER A 5 0.06 -16.79 -1.47
N VAL A 6 0.55 -16.34 -2.62
CA VAL A 6 1.29 -17.16 -3.59
C VAL A 6 2.61 -16.49 -3.90
N LEU A 7 3.72 -17.16 -3.60
CA LEU A 7 5.04 -16.79 -4.09
C LEU A 7 5.29 -17.52 -5.40
N THR A 8 5.68 -16.81 -6.45
CA THR A 8 6.06 -17.44 -7.72
C THR A 8 7.31 -18.30 -7.55
N SER A 9 7.47 -19.33 -8.38
CA SER A 9 8.58 -20.29 -8.29
C SER A 9 9.96 -19.65 -8.45
N ASP A 10 10.02 -18.50 -9.14
CA ASP A 10 11.23 -17.70 -9.31
C ASP A 10 11.49 -16.72 -8.15
N GLY A 11 10.60 -16.65 -7.16
CA GLY A 11 10.70 -15.73 -6.01
C GLY A 11 10.44 -14.27 -6.34
N LYS A 12 10.12 -13.92 -7.59
CA LYS A 12 10.05 -12.53 -8.05
C LYS A 12 8.75 -11.82 -7.73
N LYS A 13 7.65 -12.57 -7.57
CA LYS A 13 6.33 -12.01 -7.29
C LYS A 13 5.68 -12.72 -6.11
N LEU A 14 5.22 -11.92 -5.15
CA LEU A 14 4.35 -12.36 -4.07
C LEU A 14 2.96 -11.77 -4.32
N LEU A 15 2.00 -12.65 -4.60
CA LEU A 15 0.59 -12.33 -4.78
C LEU A 15 -0.12 -12.46 -3.45
N LEU A 16 -0.70 -11.37 -2.95
CA LEU A 16 -1.47 -11.33 -1.70
C LEU A 16 -2.94 -11.11 -2.04
N ASN A 17 -3.70 -12.21 -2.16
CA ASN A 17 -5.11 -12.19 -2.52
C ASN A 17 -5.98 -12.00 -1.26
N GLY A 18 -6.97 -11.13 -1.34
CA GLY A 18 -7.79 -10.75 -0.20
C GLY A 18 -7.28 -9.49 0.49
N LYS A 19 -7.62 -9.30 1.77
CA LYS A 19 -7.30 -8.09 2.53
C LYS A 19 -5.81 -8.02 2.83
N VAL A 20 -5.21 -6.85 2.61
CA VAL A 20 -3.80 -6.59 2.85
C VAL A 20 -3.66 -5.30 3.64
N THR A 21 -2.83 -5.34 4.68
CA THR A 21 -2.44 -4.15 5.45
C THR A 21 -0.93 -3.97 5.38
N ILE A 22 -0.48 -2.80 4.93
CA ILE A 22 0.92 -2.38 4.98
C ILE A 22 1.06 -1.43 6.16
N ASN A 23 2.02 -1.68 7.05
CA ASN A 23 2.23 -0.88 8.25
C ASN A 23 3.68 -0.39 8.31
N ARG A 24 3.85 0.93 8.39
CA ARG A 24 5.11 1.57 8.75
C ARG A 24 4.91 2.30 10.08
N ALA A 25 5.63 1.83 11.09
CA ALA A 25 5.61 2.42 12.42
C ALA A 25 6.14 3.87 12.40
N LYS A 26 5.74 4.66 13.40
CA LYS A 26 6.32 5.97 13.66
C LYS A 26 7.79 5.82 14.04
N GLY A 27 8.65 6.69 13.53
CA GLY A 27 10.06 6.75 13.86
C GLY A 27 10.57 8.19 13.90
N GLU A 28 11.86 8.36 14.15
CA GLU A 28 12.50 9.69 14.10
C GLU A 28 12.39 10.26 12.68
N GLY A 29 11.75 11.42 12.54
CA GLY A 29 11.49 12.03 11.22
C GLY A 29 10.44 11.32 10.34
N VAL A 30 9.91 10.16 10.75
CA VAL A 30 8.99 9.34 9.94
C VAL A 30 7.61 9.27 10.59
N ARG A 31 6.59 9.74 9.86
CA ARG A 31 5.19 9.59 10.29
C ARG A 31 4.71 8.14 10.09
N GLN A 32 3.89 7.70 11.03
CA GLN A 32 3.16 6.43 10.90
C GLN A 32 2.36 6.42 9.61
N LEU A 33 2.36 5.29 8.93
CA LEU A 33 1.60 5.06 7.71
C LEU A 33 0.95 3.67 7.77
N ILE A 34 -0.36 3.64 7.66
CA ILE A 34 -1.13 2.40 7.49
C ILE A 34 -1.78 2.45 6.12
N ILE A 35 -1.67 1.36 5.37
CA ILE A 35 -2.31 1.21 4.07
C ILE A 35 -3.22 0.00 4.11
N ASN A 36 -4.51 0.20 3.88
CA ASN A 36 -5.47 -0.90 3.74
C ASN A 36 -5.84 -1.06 2.28
N THR A 37 -5.68 -2.27 1.74
CA THR A 37 -6.06 -2.58 0.36
C THR A 37 -6.42 -4.06 0.20
N SER A 38 -6.53 -4.51 -1.05
CA SER A 38 -6.69 -5.92 -1.37
C SER A 38 -6.01 -6.30 -2.67
N ASN A 39 -5.74 -7.59 -2.85
CA ASN A 39 -5.18 -8.17 -4.07
C ASN A 39 -3.88 -7.47 -4.50
N LEU A 40 -2.90 -7.43 -3.60
CA LEU A 40 -1.63 -6.74 -3.79
C LEU A 40 -0.63 -7.66 -4.48
N ILE A 41 0.07 -7.14 -5.49
CA ILE A 41 1.21 -7.80 -6.12
C ILE A 41 2.46 -7.12 -5.59
N VAL A 42 3.36 -7.89 -5.00
CA VAL A 42 4.65 -7.40 -4.48
C VAL A 42 5.78 -7.99 -5.31
N SER A 43 6.71 -7.14 -5.70
CA SER A 43 7.99 -7.47 -6.34
C SER A 43 9.12 -7.20 -5.35
N PRO A 44 9.55 -8.19 -4.54
CA PRO A 44 10.51 -7.98 -3.46
C PRO A 44 11.86 -7.44 -3.95
N GLU A 45 12.36 -7.97 -5.08
CA GLU A 45 13.65 -7.58 -5.66
C GLU A 45 13.75 -6.08 -5.97
N THR A 46 12.66 -5.49 -6.47
CA THR A 46 12.59 -4.06 -6.81
C THR A 46 11.97 -3.22 -5.71
N SER A 47 11.64 -3.82 -4.55
CA SER A 47 10.94 -3.16 -3.45
C SER A 47 9.67 -2.43 -3.89
N TYR A 48 8.92 -3.03 -4.82
CA TYR A 48 7.73 -2.43 -5.43
C TYR A 48 6.49 -3.25 -5.09
N ALA A 49 5.35 -2.58 -4.95
CA ALA A 49 4.06 -3.25 -4.88
C ALA A 49 2.98 -2.43 -5.56
N GLU A 50 1.98 -3.11 -6.11
CA GLU A 50 0.85 -2.48 -6.76
C GLU A 50 -0.45 -3.25 -6.58
N THR A 51 -1.56 -2.52 -6.69
CA THR A 51 -2.90 -3.08 -6.77
C THR A 51 -3.77 -2.24 -7.69
N LYS A 52 -4.78 -2.87 -8.27
CA LYS A 52 -5.87 -2.19 -8.99
C LYS A 52 -7.09 -1.97 -8.09
N ALA A 53 -7.10 -2.55 -6.90
CA ALA A 53 -8.18 -2.44 -5.95
C ALA A 53 -8.21 -1.05 -5.30
N TRP A 54 -9.29 -0.79 -4.55
CA TRP A 54 -9.34 0.36 -3.67
C TRP A 54 -8.25 0.28 -2.59
N ALA A 55 -7.65 1.42 -2.27
CA ALA A 55 -6.62 1.57 -1.27
C ALA A 55 -6.92 2.78 -0.39
N GLU A 56 -6.72 2.62 0.90
CA GLU A 56 -6.81 3.66 1.92
C GLU A 56 -5.45 3.88 2.55
N LEU A 57 -5.06 5.14 2.62
CA LEU A 57 -3.83 5.61 3.18
C LEU A 57 -4.12 6.41 4.44
N ILE A 58 -3.69 5.92 5.59
CA ILE A 58 -3.92 6.53 6.90
C ILE A 58 -2.58 6.99 7.44
N SER A 59 -2.39 8.31 7.44
CA SER A 59 -1.24 8.99 8.04
C SER A 59 -1.79 10.06 8.99
N PRO A 60 -2.13 9.70 10.24
CA PRO A 60 -2.88 10.57 11.14
C PRO A 60 -2.30 11.99 11.21
N PRO A 61 -3.16 13.03 11.15
CA PRO A 61 -4.63 12.98 11.09
C PRO A 61 -5.21 12.76 9.68
N ASN A 62 -4.37 12.63 8.66
CA ASN A 62 -4.80 12.62 7.27
C ASN A 62 -5.20 11.22 6.80
N ILE A 63 -6.28 11.14 6.04
CA ILE A 63 -6.71 9.91 5.38
C ILE A 63 -6.90 10.22 3.89
N THR A 64 -6.27 9.45 3.02
CA THR A 64 -6.43 9.56 1.57
C THR A 64 -6.83 8.21 1.00
N ALA A 65 -7.89 8.16 0.21
CA ALA A 65 -8.33 6.92 -0.44
C ALA A 65 -8.33 7.09 -1.95
N GLY A 66 -8.15 5.99 -2.68
CA GLY A 66 -8.15 5.98 -4.14
C GLY A 66 -8.39 4.58 -4.70
N THR A 67 -8.57 4.50 -6.02
CA THR A 67 -8.62 3.23 -6.76
C THR A 67 -7.32 3.02 -7.51
N GLY A 68 -6.68 1.88 -7.25
CA GLY A 68 -5.35 1.58 -7.72
C GLY A 68 -4.27 2.28 -6.90
N MET A 69 -3.19 1.57 -6.64
CA MET A 69 -2.05 2.07 -5.88
C MET A 69 -0.76 1.48 -6.42
N LYS A 70 0.30 2.29 -6.41
CA LYS A 70 1.69 1.86 -6.59
C LYS A 70 2.51 2.33 -5.40
N VAL A 71 3.43 1.50 -4.92
CA VAL A 71 4.35 1.87 -3.85
C VAL A 71 5.73 1.28 -4.10
N THR A 72 6.76 2.11 -3.98
CA THR A 72 8.15 1.69 -3.80
C THR A 72 8.48 1.86 -2.32
N PHE A 73 8.82 0.77 -1.64
CA PHE A 73 9.02 0.73 -0.19
C PHE A 73 10.50 0.68 0.24
N LYS A 74 11.43 0.94 -0.70
CA LYS A 74 12.84 1.22 -0.45
C LYS A 74 13.15 2.66 -0.83
N GLU A 75 14.09 3.28 -0.11
CA GLU A 75 14.45 4.69 -0.33
C GLU A 75 14.90 4.97 -1.78
N PRO A 76 14.36 6.04 -2.42
CA PRO A 76 13.31 6.93 -1.92
C PRO A 76 11.93 6.25 -1.94
N ILE A 77 11.22 6.30 -0.80
CA ILE A 77 9.87 5.74 -0.70
C ILE A 77 8.93 6.58 -1.55
N HIS A 78 8.24 5.96 -2.50
CA HIS A 78 7.27 6.61 -3.36
C HIS A 78 5.93 5.91 -3.27
N LEU A 79 4.85 6.67 -3.16
CA LEU A 79 3.49 6.14 -3.10
C LEU A 79 2.57 6.98 -3.97
N GLU A 80 1.79 6.29 -4.80
CA GLU A 80 0.88 6.91 -5.75
C GLU A 80 -0.49 6.22 -5.71
N LEU A 81 -1.58 7.01 -5.67
CA LEU A 81 -2.94 6.54 -5.90
C LEU A 81 -3.36 6.93 -7.32
N LEU A 82 -3.87 5.98 -8.09
CA LEU A 82 -3.97 6.14 -9.54
C LEU A 82 -5.22 6.89 -9.99
N SER A 83 -6.35 6.73 -9.29
CA SER A 83 -7.62 7.33 -9.72
C SER A 83 -8.62 7.48 -8.58
N LYS A 84 -9.67 8.29 -8.80
CA LYS A 84 -10.75 8.55 -7.82
C LYS A 84 -10.23 8.93 -6.44
N VAL A 85 -9.12 9.69 -6.42
CA VAL A 85 -8.41 10.06 -5.19
C VAL A 85 -9.25 11.06 -4.40
N LYS A 86 -9.47 10.76 -3.12
CA LYS A 86 -10.19 11.62 -2.16
C LYS A 86 -9.40 11.69 -0.87
N GLY A 87 -9.07 12.90 -0.44
CA GLY A 87 -8.46 13.16 0.86
C GLY A 87 -9.51 13.66 1.85
N LYS A 88 -9.48 13.14 3.08
CA LYS A 88 -10.09 13.77 4.25
C LYS A 88 -8.95 14.34 5.10
N TYR A 89 -8.94 15.65 5.19
CA TYR A 89 -8.02 16.42 6.03
C TYR A 89 -8.83 17.00 7.18
N GLU A 90 -8.24 17.09 8.39
CA GLU A 90 -8.83 17.93 9.42
C GLU A 90 -8.75 19.39 8.96
N THR A 91 -9.91 19.99 8.69
CA THR A 91 -10.06 21.45 8.66
C THR A 91 -10.00 21.94 10.10
N LYS A 92 -8.94 22.70 10.42
CA LYS A 92 -8.88 23.52 11.63
C LYS A 92 -9.90 24.64 11.58
#